data_AF-A0A2P8FXK1-F1
#
_entry.id   AF-A0A2P8FXK1-F1
#
_cell.length_a   1.000
_cell.length_b   1.000
_cell.length_c   1.000
_cell.angle_alpha   90.00
_cell.angle_beta   90.00
_cell.angle_gamma   90.00
#
_symmetry.space_group_name_H-M   'P 1'
#
loop_
_entity.id
_entity.type
_entity.pdbx_description
1 polymer ?
#
loop_
_entity_poly.entity_id
_entity_poly.type
_entity_poly.pdbx_seq_one_letter_code
_entity_poly.pdbx_strand_id
1 'polypeptide(L)'
;MEEESLIIVLEELTHEQKKQANAASEIVVAVKDLKLQVDQLQEKLLATQSSNDRLDSSIIQRVLKKELLDFKLSIIKQRHNVIHKFQVLLFPEQDHKLFYKVVFGRWFLWIIMMVFLNYSYRFFLKWTDDRKEAIIRQLEVDQYRKAWTIYYRQQSKSKKRQLDSIYYNIAR
;
A
#
# COMPACT_ATOMS: atom_id res chain seq x y z
N MET A 1 -1.70 9.17 -28.77
CA MET A 1 -1.65 8.74 -27.36
C MET A 1 -0.49 7.80 -27.06
N GLU A 2 -0.29 6.68 -27.79
CA GLU A 2 0.85 5.78 -27.54
C GLU A 2 2.20 6.40 -27.99
N GLU A 3 2.24 7.04 -29.17
CA GLU A 3 3.45 7.69 -29.68
C GLU A 3 3.91 8.87 -28.81
N GLU A 4 2.98 9.68 -28.30
CA GLU A 4 3.29 10.78 -27.38
C GLU A 4 3.84 10.26 -26.04
N SER A 5 3.34 9.12 -25.55
CA SER A 5 3.87 8.50 -24.33
C SER A 5 5.29 7.96 -24.52
N LEU A 6 5.60 7.43 -25.70
CA LEU A 6 6.93 6.94 -26.04
C LEU A 6 7.95 8.08 -26.16
N ILE A 7 7.55 9.21 -26.74
CA ILE A 7 8.39 10.41 -26.83
C ILE A 7 8.75 10.94 -25.44
N ILE A 8 7.77 10.99 -24.52
CA ILE A 8 7.99 11.45 -23.14
C ILE A 8 8.96 10.53 -22.40
N VAL A 9 8.80 9.21 -22.53
CA VAL A 9 9.70 8.23 -21.89
C VAL A 9 11.13 8.33 -22.46
N LEU A 10 11.26 8.53 -23.78
CA LEU A 10 12.57 8.70 -24.42
C LEU A 10 13.26 9.99 -23.96
N GLU A 11 12.52 11.08 -23.80
CA GLU A 11 13.03 12.33 -23.28
C GLU A 11 13.48 12.21 -21.81
N GLU A 12 12.68 11.53 -20.97
CA GLU A 12 13.00 11.25 -19.58
C GLU A 12 14.26 10.38 -19.45
N LEU A 13 14.37 9.30 -20.23
CA LEU A 13 15.56 8.44 -20.26
C LEU A 13 16.81 9.19 -20.72
N THR A 14 16.69 10.08 -21.71
CA THR A 14 17.81 10.89 -22.20
C THR A 14 18.28 11.88 -21.12
N HIS A 15 17.34 12.48 -20.39
CA HIS A 15 17.63 13.39 -19.29
C HIS A 15 18.31 12.67 -18.11
N GLU A 16 17.84 11.46 -17.76
CA GLU A 16 18.46 10.63 -16.74
C GLU A 16 19.88 10.19 -17.12
N GLN A 17 20.11 9.75 -18.36
CA GLN A 17 21.45 9.40 -18.84
C GLN A 17 22.42 10.58 -18.75
N LYS A 18 21.98 11.79 -19.12
CA LYS A 18 22.81 13.00 -19.01
C LYS A 18 23.17 13.32 -17.56
N LYS A 19 22.23 13.18 -16.63
CA LYS A 19 22.47 13.37 -15.20
C LYS A 19 23.46 12.35 -14.66
N GLN A 20 23.34 11.09 -15.08
CA GLN A 20 24.26 10.02 -14.68
C GLN A 20 25.67 10.22 -15.24
N ALA A 21 25.80 10.66 -16.50
CA ALA A 21 27.09 11.00 -17.10
C ALA A 21 27.79 12.14 -16.36
N ASN A 22 27.04 13.17 -15.94
CA ASN A 22 27.59 14.27 -15.14
C ASN A 22 28.07 13.79 -13.76
N ALA A 23 27.27 12.98 -13.06
CA ALA A 23 27.67 12.40 -11.77
C ALA A 23 28.90 11.50 -11.89
N ALA A 24 28.99 10.69 -12.96
CA ALA A 24 30.18 9.88 -13.23
C ALA A 24 31.43 10.75 -13.49
N SER A 25 31.29 11.85 -14.22
CA SER A 25 32.36 12.82 -14.45
C SER A 25 32.84 13.46 -13.14
N GLU A 26 31.90 13.90 -12.28
CA GLU A 26 32.23 14.45 -10.96
C GLU A 26 32.96 13.45 -10.06
N ILE A 27 32.54 12.19 -10.07
CA ILE A 27 33.24 11.11 -9.33
C ILE A 27 34.66 10.90 -9.89
N VAL A 28 34.84 10.90 -11.21
CA VAL A 28 36.17 10.78 -11.83
C VAL A 28 37.07 11.95 -11.45
N VAL A 29 36.54 13.17 -11.41
CA VAL A 29 37.27 14.36 -10.95
C VAL A 29 37.64 14.24 -9.48
N ALA A 30 36.71 13.83 -8.61
CA ALA A 30 36.97 13.62 -7.19
C ALA A 30 38.03 12.52 -6.96
N VAL A 31 37.98 11.42 -7.70
CA VAL A 31 38.98 10.34 -7.64
C VAL A 31 40.35 10.83 -8.12
N LYS A 32 40.39 11.66 -9.17
CA LYS A 32 41.64 12.24 -9.65
C LYS A 32 42.26 13.20 -8.64
N ASP A 33 41.45 14.03 -7.98
CA ASP A 33 41.90 14.93 -6.92
C ASP A 33 42.42 14.13 -5.71
N LEU A 34 41.69 13.09 -5.31
CA LEU A 34 42.07 12.22 -4.20
C LEU A 34 43.36 11.44 -4.51
N LYS A 35 43.53 10.99 -5.76
CA LYS A 35 44.79 10.40 -6.23
C LYS A 35 45.95 11.39 -6.13
N LEU A 36 45.73 12.64 -6.53
CA LEU A 36 46.76 13.69 -6.45
C LEU A 36 47.14 13.98 -4.99
N GLN A 37 46.16 14.03 -4.08
CA GLN A 37 46.42 14.16 -2.65
C GLN A 37 47.21 12.96 -2.07
N VAL A 38 46.90 11.74 -2.52
CA VAL A 38 47.63 10.52 -2.13
C VAL A 38 49.07 10.54 -2.66
N ASP A 39 49.27 10.92 -3.92
CA ASP A 39 50.60 11.03 -4.53
C ASP A 39 51.45 12.10 -3.81
N GLN A 40 50.86 13.25 -3.44
CA GLN A 40 51.51 14.28 -2.64
C GLN A 40 51.87 13.82 -1.22
N LEU A 41 51.00 13.02 -0.59
CA LEU A 41 51.30 12.42 0.72
C LEU A 41 52.43 11.40 0.61
N GLN A 42 52.44 10.59 -0.46
CA GLN A 42 53.50 9.62 -0.71
C GLN A 42 54.85 10.31 -0.96
N GLU A 43 54.87 11.39 -1.73
CA GLU A 43 56.07 12.19 -1.98
C GLU A 43 56.58 12.85 -0.68
N LYS A 44 55.69 13.41 0.15
CA LYS A 44 56.04 13.93 1.48
C LYS A 44 56.60 12.85 2.40
N LEU A 45 56.08 11.62 2.34
CA LEU A 45 56.61 10.49 3.11
C LEU A 45 58.02 10.11 2.63
N LEU A 46 58.24 10.04 1.31
CA LEU A 46 59.56 9.72 0.74
C LEU A 46 60.61 10.81 0.99
N ALA A 47 60.22 12.09 0.90
CA ALA A 47 61.09 13.23 1.24
C ALA A 47 61.43 13.27 2.75
N THR A 48 60.49 12.89 3.61
CA THR A 48 60.72 12.77 5.06
C THR A 48 61.61 11.57 5.38
N GLN A 49 61.54 10.48 4.60
CA GLN A 49 62.36 9.28 4.77
C GLN A 49 63.84 9.50 4.36
N SER A 50 64.13 10.48 3.50
CA SER A 50 65.48 10.86 3.07
C SER A 50 66.25 11.70 4.12
N SER A 51 65.58 12.26 5.12
CA SER A 51 66.19 13.21 6.08
C SER A 51 66.18 12.76 7.55
N ASN A 52 65.70 11.56 7.87
CA ASN A 52 65.88 11.02 9.22
C ASN A 52 65.89 9.49 9.25
N ASP A 53 67.08 8.93 9.38
CA ASP A 53 67.26 7.66 10.07
C ASP A 53 66.58 7.78 11.46
N ARG A 54 65.60 6.90 11.73
CA ARG A 54 65.02 6.61 13.07
C ARG A 54 63.98 7.55 13.71
N LEU A 55 63.08 8.19 12.97
CA LEU A 55 61.88 8.79 13.59
C LEU A 55 60.65 7.88 13.54
N ASP A 56 60.66 6.96 14.50
CA ASP A 56 59.53 6.66 15.40
C ASP A 56 58.15 6.49 14.75
N SER A 57 57.88 5.28 14.23
CA SER A 57 56.56 4.85 13.75
C SER A 57 55.44 5.01 14.81
N SER A 58 55.79 5.25 16.08
CA SER A 58 54.86 5.57 17.15
C SER A 58 54.20 6.95 17.00
N ILE A 59 54.83 7.91 16.31
CA ILE A 59 54.28 9.26 16.12
C ILE A 59 53.22 9.22 14.99
N ILE A 60 53.53 8.55 13.88
CA ILE A 60 52.60 8.36 12.76
C ILE A 60 51.36 7.57 13.21
N GLN A 61 51.55 6.51 14.03
CA GLN A 61 50.42 5.78 14.62
C GLN A 61 49.57 6.64 15.56
N ARG A 62 50.18 7.60 16.28
CA ARG A 62 49.45 8.51 17.17
C ARG A 62 48.61 9.52 16.39
N VAL A 63 49.14 10.06 15.29
CA VAL A 63 48.40 10.99 14.41
C VAL A 63 47.22 10.27 13.74
N LEU A 64 47.44 9.08 13.17
CA LEU A 64 46.37 8.30 12.54
C LEU A 64 45.28 7.87 13.53
N LYS A 65 45.65 7.46 14.76
CA LYS A 65 44.66 7.12 15.81
C LYS A 65 43.85 8.34 16.24
N LYS A 66 44.47 9.52 16.30
CA LYS A 66 43.81 10.76 16.66
C LYS A 66 42.83 11.20 15.58
N GLU A 67 43.24 11.14 14.30
CA GLU A 67 42.36 11.48 13.18
C GLU A 67 41.21 10.47 13.01
N LEU A 68 41.45 9.17 13.23
CA LEU A 68 40.37 8.17 13.24
C LEU A 68 39.40 8.35 14.41
N LEU A 69 39.90 8.80 15.58
CA LEU A 69 39.04 9.16 16.72
C LEU A 69 38.20 10.39 16.41
N ASP A 70 38.78 11.41 15.78
CA ASP A 70 38.06 12.60 15.35
C ASP A 70 37.05 12.28 14.25
N PHE A 71 37.37 11.36 13.33
CA PHE A 71 36.43 10.87 12.32
C PHE A 71 35.30 10.04 12.94
N LYS A 72 35.60 9.21 13.94
CA LYS A 72 34.58 8.48 14.69
C LYS A 72 33.68 9.43 15.48
N LEU A 73 34.25 10.47 16.09
CA LEU A 73 33.51 11.52 16.81
C LEU A 73 32.68 12.39 15.87
N SER A 74 33.18 12.70 14.68
CA SER A 74 32.42 13.43 13.65
C SER A 74 31.29 12.57 13.10
N ILE A 75 31.49 11.27 12.86
CA ILE A 75 30.41 10.33 12.52
C ILE A 75 29.37 10.24 13.65
N ILE A 76 29.81 10.21 14.92
CA ILE A 76 28.89 10.19 16.06
C ILE A 76 28.10 11.51 16.16
N LYS A 77 28.72 12.66 15.89
CA LYS A 77 28.06 13.97 15.84
C LYS A 77 27.16 14.14 14.60
N GLN A 78 27.54 13.52 13.49
CA GLN A 78 26.85 13.59 12.20
C GLN A 78 25.80 12.49 12.04
N ARG A 79 25.70 11.56 13.01
CA ARG A 79 24.51 10.74 13.25
C ARG A 79 23.39 11.67 13.69
N HIS A 80 22.89 12.45 12.74
CA HIS A 80 21.67 13.20 12.82
C HIS A 80 20.63 12.29 13.46
N ASN A 81 19.95 12.82 14.46
CA ASN A 81 18.98 12.11 15.25
C ASN A 81 17.91 11.56 14.30
N VAL A 82 18.08 10.33 13.81
CA VAL A 82 17.09 9.62 13.03
C VAL A 82 16.03 9.24 14.05
N ILE A 83 15.19 10.22 14.37
CA ILE A 83 13.99 10.02 15.14
C ILE A 83 13.11 9.19 14.20
N HIS A 84 13.19 7.86 14.32
CA HIS A 84 12.23 6.96 13.71
C HIS A 84 10.87 7.26 14.35
N LYS A 85 10.17 8.25 13.78
CA LYS A 85 8.77 8.46 14.05
C LYS A 85 8.04 7.27 13.44
N PHE A 86 7.64 6.34 14.31
CA PHE A 86 6.69 5.28 13.98
C PHE A 86 5.34 5.94 13.66
N GLN A 87 5.24 6.59 12.49
CA GLN A 87 3.98 6.89 11.87
C GLN A 87 3.59 5.63 11.12
N VAL A 88 2.39 5.13 11.37
CA VAL A 88 1.75 4.13 10.50
C VAL A 88 1.41 4.83 9.17
N LEU A 89 2.44 5.22 8.42
CA LEU A 89 2.34 5.33 6.97
C LEU A 89 2.48 3.91 6.46
N LEU A 90 1.53 3.47 5.65
CA LEU A 90 1.52 2.11 5.13
C LEU A 90 2.82 1.71 4.39
N PHE A 91 3.72 2.64 3.98
CA PHE A 91 4.96 2.40 3.19
C PHE A 91 5.98 3.61 3.28
N PRO A 92 7.24 3.51 2.76
CA PRO A 92 8.47 4.17 3.27
C PRO A 92 8.60 5.69 3.01
N GLU A 93 9.58 6.33 3.68
CA GLU A 93 9.78 7.79 3.74
C GLU A 93 10.01 8.49 2.38
N GLN A 94 10.56 7.79 1.39
CA GLN A 94 10.79 8.31 0.04
C GLN A 94 9.70 7.80 -0.92
N ASP A 95 9.13 8.70 -1.73
CA ASP A 95 8.10 8.45 -2.77
C ASP A 95 6.69 8.03 -2.30
N HIS A 96 6.27 8.45 -1.11
CA HIS A 96 4.90 8.26 -0.60
C HIS A 96 3.79 8.76 -1.56
N LYS A 97 4.06 9.82 -2.34
CA LYS A 97 3.07 10.41 -3.26
C LYS A 97 2.79 9.54 -4.49
N LEU A 98 3.81 8.85 -5.01
CA LEU A 98 3.70 7.94 -6.16
C LEU A 98 3.01 6.63 -5.74
N PHE A 99 3.37 6.09 -4.58
CA PHE A 99 2.72 4.89 -4.03
C PHE A 99 1.23 5.09 -3.76
N TYR A 100 0.85 6.22 -3.14
CA TYR A 100 -0.56 6.51 -2.88
C TYR A 100 -1.37 6.66 -4.18
N LYS A 101 -0.78 7.30 -5.21
CA LYS A 101 -1.43 7.47 -6.52
C LYS A 101 -1.69 6.12 -7.23
N VAL A 102 -0.78 5.17 -7.10
CA VAL A 102 -0.91 3.85 -7.75
C VAL A 102 -1.87 2.93 -6.97
N VAL A 103 -1.67 2.81 -5.65
CA VAL A 103 -2.45 1.90 -4.80
C VAL A 103 -3.88 2.40 -4.61
N PHE A 104 -4.06 3.68 -4.24
CA PHE A 104 -5.40 4.27 -4.05
C PHE A 104 -6.06 4.74 -5.34
N GLY A 105 -5.32 4.82 -6.46
CA GLY A 105 -5.89 5.17 -7.75
C GLY A 105 -6.62 4.00 -8.40
N ARG A 106 -5.88 3.13 -9.08
CA ARG A 106 -6.47 2.06 -9.91
C ARG A 106 -6.78 0.81 -9.07
N TRP A 107 -5.83 0.36 -8.26
CA TRP A 107 -5.92 -0.93 -7.56
C TRP A 107 -7.01 -0.97 -6.48
N PHE A 108 -7.12 0.09 -5.68
CA PHE A 108 -8.17 0.19 -4.67
C PHE A 108 -9.59 0.19 -5.29
N LEU A 109 -9.76 0.84 -6.44
CA LEU A 109 -11.02 0.83 -7.17
C LEU A 109 -11.40 -0.58 -7.63
N TRP A 110 -10.43 -1.36 -8.15
CA TRP A 110 -10.67 -2.76 -8.50
C TRP A 110 -11.08 -3.62 -7.30
N ILE A 111 -10.46 -3.41 -6.14
CA ILE A 111 -10.81 -4.12 -4.91
C ILE A 111 -12.22 -3.77 -4.47
N ILE A 112 -12.58 -2.48 -4.43
CA ILE A 112 -13.93 -2.04 -4.10
C ILE A 112 -14.93 -2.64 -5.09
N MET A 113 -14.63 -2.63 -6.39
CA MET A 113 -15.51 -3.17 -7.43
C MET A 113 -15.76 -4.66 -7.23
N MET A 114 -14.71 -5.45 -6.93
CA MET A 114 -14.83 -6.87 -6.63
C MET A 114 -15.66 -7.14 -5.38
N VAL A 115 -15.43 -6.37 -4.32
CA VAL A 115 -16.18 -6.48 -3.06
C VAL A 115 -17.64 -6.11 -3.29
N PHE A 116 -17.90 -5.00 -3.97
CA PHE A 116 -19.23 -4.52 -4.30
C PHE A 116 -20.01 -5.54 -5.15
N LEU A 117 -19.38 -6.14 -6.17
CA LEU A 117 -20.00 -7.20 -6.97
C LEU A 117 -20.38 -8.41 -6.11
N ASN A 118 -19.48 -8.87 -5.23
CA ASN A 118 -19.75 -10.02 -4.38
C ASN A 118 -20.91 -9.77 -3.41
N TYR A 119 -20.92 -8.62 -2.75
CA TYR A 119 -22.02 -8.25 -1.85
C TYR A 119 -23.32 -8.03 -2.60
N SER A 120 -23.28 -7.34 -3.74
CA SER A 120 -24.46 -7.10 -4.58
C SER A 120 -25.04 -8.40 -5.12
N TYR A 121 -24.20 -9.34 -5.54
CA TYR A 121 -24.63 -10.65 -6.03
C TYR A 121 -25.33 -11.46 -4.92
N ARG A 122 -24.72 -11.52 -3.72
CA ARG A 122 -25.34 -12.19 -2.57
C ARG A 122 -26.64 -11.53 -2.14
N PHE A 123 -26.68 -10.20 -2.13
CA PHE A 123 -27.88 -9.45 -1.81
C PHE A 123 -28.98 -9.70 -2.84
N PHE A 124 -28.64 -9.69 -4.12
CA PHE A 124 -29.59 -9.92 -5.21
C PHE A 124 -30.20 -11.32 -5.13
N LEU A 125 -29.38 -12.36 -4.95
CA LEU A 125 -29.87 -13.73 -4.76
C LEU A 125 -30.85 -13.82 -3.61
N LYS A 126 -30.46 -13.31 -2.43
CA LYS A 126 -31.31 -13.34 -1.24
C LYS A 126 -32.63 -12.60 -1.47
N TRP A 127 -32.57 -11.41 -2.07
CA TRP A 127 -33.76 -10.63 -2.38
C TRP A 127 -34.70 -11.35 -3.36
N THR A 128 -34.15 -12.05 -4.37
CA THR A 128 -34.96 -12.82 -5.30
C THR A 128 -35.60 -14.05 -4.64
N ASP A 129 -34.87 -14.73 -3.75
CA ASP A 129 -35.38 -15.92 -3.07
C ASP A 129 -36.43 -15.56 -2.02
N ASP A 130 -36.21 -14.51 -1.23
CA ASP A 130 -37.18 -14.00 -0.26
C ASP A 130 -38.50 -13.60 -0.97
N ARG A 131 -38.40 -12.99 -2.17
CA ARG A 131 -39.59 -12.67 -2.99
C ARG A 131 -40.32 -13.90 -3.50
N LYS A 132 -39.58 -14.90 -4.00
CA LYS A 132 -40.19 -16.17 -4.46
C LYS A 132 -40.91 -16.87 -3.32
N GLU A 133 -40.28 -16.95 -2.15
CA GLU A 133 -40.87 -17.59 -0.98
C GLU A 133 -42.13 -16.86 -0.50
N ALA A 134 -42.11 -15.51 -0.49
CA ALA A 134 -43.29 -14.73 -0.17
C ALA A 134 -44.46 -14.97 -1.15
N ILE A 135 -44.17 -15.07 -2.45
CA ILE A 135 -45.18 -15.37 -3.48
C ILE A 135 -45.75 -16.78 -3.30
N ILE A 136 -44.90 -17.78 -3.05
CA ILE A 136 -45.34 -19.16 -2.82
C ILE A 136 -46.25 -19.22 -1.58
N ARG A 137 -45.86 -18.58 -0.48
CA ARG A 137 -46.69 -18.52 0.74
C ARG A 137 -48.04 -17.83 0.47
N GLN A 138 -48.06 -16.76 -0.33
CA GLN A 138 -49.32 -16.12 -0.71
C GLN A 138 -50.21 -17.03 -1.56
N LEU A 139 -49.62 -17.75 -2.52
CA LEU A 139 -50.35 -18.72 -3.34
C LEU A 139 -50.95 -19.85 -2.51
N GLU A 140 -50.20 -20.38 -1.54
CA GLU A 140 -50.69 -21.40 -0.62
C GLU A 140 -51.84 -20.87 0.25
N VAL A 141 -51.66 -19.69 0.86
CA VAL A 141 -52.72 -19.04 1.66
C VAL A 141 -53.97 -18.78 0.83
N ASP A 142 -53.83 -18.35 -0.42
CA ASP A 142 -54.94 -18.14 -1.34
C ASP A 142 -55.65 -19.45 -1.71
N GLN A 143 -54.92 -20.54 -1.89
CA GLN A 143 -55.52 -21.87 -2.11
C GLN A 143 -56.33 -22.32 -0.90
N TYR A 144 -55.78 -22.21 0.32
CA TYR A 144 -56.50 -22.52 1.55
C TYR A 144 -57.73 -21.62 1.74
N ARG A 145 -57.62 -20.33 1.46
CA ARG A 145 -58.75 -19.38 1.52
C ARG A 145 -59.84 -19.75 0.52
N LYS A 146 -59.48 -20.15 -0.70
CA LYS A 146 -60.45 -20.62 -1.71
C LYS A 146 -61.12 -21.91 -1.28
N ALA A 147 -60.35 -22.91 -0.84
CA ALA A 147 -60.88 -24.18 -0.35
C ALA A 147 -61.83 -23.97 0.85
N TRP A 148 -61.44 -23.14 1.81
CA TRP A 148 -62.26 -22.74 2.95
C TRP A 148 -63.56 -22.07 2.50
N THR A 149 -63.49 -21.15 1.54
CA THR A 149 -64.68 -20.45 1.03
C THR A 149 -65.67 -21.42 0.38
N ILE A 150 -65.18 -22.39 -0.40
CA ILE A 150 -66.01 -23.42 -1.03
C ILE A 150 -66.66 -24.30 0.04
N TYR A 151 -65.85 -24.82 0.97
CA TYR A 151 -66.33 -25.63 2.09
C TYR A 151 -67.39 -24.88 2.90
N TYR A 152 -67.10 -23.65 3.30
CA TYR A 152 -68.00 -22.79 4.06
C TYR A 152 -69.33 -22.60 3.31
N ARG A 153 -69.31 -22.29 2.00
CA ARG A 153 -70.54 -22.11 1.22
C ARG A 153 -71.43 -23.35 1.22
N GLN A 154 -70.86 -24.54 1.14
CA GLN A 154 -71.58 -25.82 1.12
C GLN A 154 -72.21 -26.21 2.47
N GLN A 155 -71.76 -25.63 3.59
CA GLN A 155 -72.28 -25.97 4.92
C GLN A 155 -73.66 -25.36 5.23
N SER A 156 -74.39 -26.00 6.14
CA SER A 156 -75.69 -25.54 6.64
C SER A 156 -75.56 -24.29 7.52
N LYS A 157 -76.64 -23.51 7.66
CA LYS A 157 -76.66 -22.26 8.45
C LYS A 157 -76.19 -22.44 9.90
N SER A 158 -76.49 -23.59 10.53
CA SER A 158 -76.06 -23.88 11.91
C SER A 158 -74.55 -24.07 12.02
N LYS A 159 -73.94 -24.81 11.10
CA LYS A 159 -72.49 -25.04 11.09
C LYS A 159 -71.71 -23.77 10.73
N LYS A 160 -72.23 -22.93 9.82
CA LYS A 160 -71.63 -21.62 9.50
C LYS A 160 -71.47 -20.73 10.73
N ARG A 161 -72.51 -20.62 11.58
CA ARG A 161 -72.45 -19.85 12.83
C ARG A 161 -71.39 -20.35 13.81
N GLN A 162 -71.20 -21.67 13.91
CA GLN A 162 -70.14 -22.26 14.73
C GLN A 162 -68.75 -21.98 14.15
N LEU A 163 -68.59 -22.08 12.83
CA LEU A 163 -67.34 -21.71 12.15
C LEU A 163 -67.00 -20.23 12.35
N ASP A 164 -67.98 -19.34 12.24
CA ASP A 164 -67.78 -17.90 12.44
C ASP A 164 -67.36 -17.60 13.88
N SER A 165 -67.99 -18.24 14.88
CA SER A 165 -67.60 -18.04 16.28
C SER A 165 -66.18 -18.51 16.57
N ILE A 166 -65.74 -19.60 15.93
CA ILE A 166 -64.34 -20.08 16.01
C ILE A 166 -63.40 -19.07 15.35
N TYR A 167 -63.72 -18.58 14.16
CA TYR A 167 -62.90 -17.60 13.45
C TYR A 167 -62.72 -16.29 14.24
N TYR A 168 -63.80 -15.75 14.82
CA TYR A 168 -63.74 -14.56 15.65
C TYR A 168 -62.94 -14.73 16.95
N ASN A 169 -62.92 -15.94 17.52
CA ASN A 169 -62.13 -16.23 18.72
C ASN A 169 -60.63 -16.35 18.41
N ILE A 170 -60.28 -16.86 17.23
CA ILE A 170 -58.87 -16.98 16.78
C ILE A 170 -58.31 -15.61 16.31
N ALA A 171 -59.17 -14.72 15.80
CA ALA A 171 -58.77 -13.42 15.28
C ALA A 171 -58.65 -12.31 16.34
N ARG A 172 -58.95 -12.61 17.62
CA ARG A 172 -58.78 -11.73 18.78
C ARG A 172 -57.45 -12.03 19.46
#